data_AF-A0A932YP93-F1
#
_entry.id   AF-A0A932YP93-F1
#
_cell.length_a   1.000
_cell.length_b   1.000
_cell.length_c   1.000
_cell.angle_alpha   90.00
_cell.angle_beta   90.00
_cell.angle_gamma   90.00
#
_symmetry.space_group_name_H-M   'P 1'
#
loop_
_entity.id
_entity.type
_entity.pdbx_description
1 polymer ?
#
loop_
_entity_poly.entity_id
_entity_poly.type
_entity_poly.pdbx_seq_one_letter_code
_entity_poly.pdbx_strand_id
1 'polypeptide(L)'
;MSFRDITIEDYSMLVPFWKENYFVNEHDSFERFKLFLEKNPGLSLLAEDNGNIVGTVLGSYDGRRGYIQKLVVDKAHRRKGLGQELVRRVIKKLQTVGVTYIPITVEKNLLPFYEKCGFRVTEQIALNINI
;
A
#
# COMPACT_ATOMS: atom_id res chain seq x y z
N MET A 1 2.17 -9.63 -16.46
CA MET A 1 2.09 -9.26 -15.02
C MET A 1 3.32 -9.72 -14.24
N SER A 2 4.15 -8.78 -13.81
CA SER A 2 5.29 -8.95 -12.89
C SER A 2 5.10 -8.13 -11.62
N PHE A 3 5.83 -8.46 -10.56
CA PHE A 3 5.86 -7.71 -9.31
C PHE A 3 7.31 -7.46 -8.92
N ARG A 4 7.63 -6.24 -8.51
CA ARG A 4 8.96 -5.88 -8.01
C ARG A 4 8.87 -4.84 -6.92
N ASP A 5 9.98 -4.69 -6.20
CA ASP A 5 10.11 -3.68 -5.17
C ASP A 5 10.10 -2.29 -5.82
N ILE A 6 9.43 -1.36 -5.14
CA ILE A 6 9.45 0.05 -5.49
C ILE A 6 10.82 0.62 -5.12
N THR A 7 11.42 1.37 -6.03
CA THR A 7 12.63 2.15 -5.77
C THR A 7 12.35 3.64 -5.94
N ILE A 8 13.32 4.49 -5.59
CA ILE A 8 13.13 5.94 -5.71
C ILE A 8 13.07 6.39 -7.17
N GLU A 9 13.66 5.63 -8.08
CA GLU A 9 13.62 5.86 -9.53
C GLU A 9 12.19 5.74 -10.10
N ASP A 10 11.30 5.01 -9.43
CA ASP A 10 9.91 4.85 -9.85
C ASP A 10 9.04 6.10 -9.58
N TYR A 11 9.53 7.06 -8.79
CA TYR A 11 8.73 8.21 -8.33
C TYR A 11 8.03 8.96 -9.47
N SER A 12 8.75 9.22 -10.57
CA SER A 12 8.23 9.97 -11.72
C SER A 12 7.08 9.25 -12.42
N MET A 13 6.98 7.93 -12.31
CA MET A 13 5.90 7.11 -12.87
C MET A 13 4.76 6.89 -11.86
N LEU A 14 5.09 6.77 -10.57
CA LEU A 14 4.12 6.50 -9.51
C LEU A 14 3.18 7.69 -9.24
N VAL A 15 3.70 8.92 -9.25
CA VAL A 15 2.88 10.10 -8.96
C VAL A 15 1.77 10.30 -10.01
N PRO A 16 2.05 10.26 -11.34
CA PRO A 16 0.99 10.27 -12.35
C PRO A 16 0.01 9.11 -12.19
N PHE A 17 0.51 7.89 -11.98
CA PHE A 17 -0.33 6.70 -11.79
C PHE A 17 -1.32 6.87 -10.61
N TRP A 18 -0.85 7.36 -9.46
CA TRP A 18 -1.69 7.63 -8.31
C TRP A 18 -2.68 8.76 -8.55
N LYS A 19 -2.28 9.82 -9.26
CA LYS A 19 -3.17 10.94 -9.59
C LYS A 19 -4.34 10.51 -10.48
N GLU A 20 -4.11 9.57 -11.39
CA GLU A 20 -5.16 9.06 -12.30
C GLU A 20 -6.10 8.05 -11.64
N ASN A 21 -5.59 7.29 -10.66
CA ASN A 21 -6.29 6.14 -10.09
C ASN A 21 -6.78 6.34 -8.65
N TYR A 22 -6.28 7.36 -7.96
CA TYR A 22 -6.53 7.68 -6.56
C TYR A 22 -6.27 9.18 -6.28
N PHE A 23 -5.72 9.54 -5.12
CA PHE A 23 -5.30 10.89 -4.79
C PHE A 23 -3.79 10.97 -4.46
N VAL A 24 -3.26 12.18 -4.61
CA VAL A 24 -1.89 12.56 -4.23
C VAL A 24 -1.99 13.77 -3.29
N ASN A 25 -1.18 13.81 -2.24
CA ASN A 25 -1.09 14.92 -1.31
C ASN A 25 0.36 15.27 -0.95
N GLU A 26 0.58 16.15 0.01
CA GLU A 26 1.91 16.60 0.42
C GLU A 26 2.81 15.47 0.94
N HIS A 27 2.24 14.36 1.42
CA HIS A 27 3.01 13.19 1.86
C HIS A 27 3.63 12.39 0.71
N ASP A 28 3.19 12.63 -0.52
CA ASP A 28 3.71 12.02 -1.74
C ASP A 28 4.80 12.88 -2.41
N SER A 29 5.32 13.91 -1.74
CA SER A 29 6.48 14.65 -2.27
C SER A 29 7.69 13.73 -2.41
N PHE A 30 8.61 14.05 -3.33
CA PHE A 30 9.80 13.26 -3.60
C PHE A 30 10.61 12.98 -2.33
N GLU A 31 10.81 14.00 -1.51
CA GLU A 31 11.60 13.99 -0.28
C GLU A 31 10.95 13.09 0.78
N ARG A 32 9.63 13.17 0.93
CA ARG A 32 8.89 12.34 1.89
C ARG A 32 8.80 10.90 1.43
N PHE A 33 8.60 10.68 0.13
CA PHE A 33 8.58 9.34 -0.45
C PHE A 33 9.95 8.67 -0.37
N LYS A 34 11.03 9.40 -0.69
CA LYS A 34 12.41 8.94 -0.50
C LYS A 34 12.67 8.53 0.95
N LEU A 35 12.35 9.41 1.90
CA LEU A 35 12.50 9.10 3.33
C LEU A 35 11.66 7.89 3.76
N PHE A 36 10.47 7.73 3.20
CA PHE A 36 9.61 6.57 3.47
C PHE A 36 10.27 5.27 3.01
N LEU A 37 10.83 5.23 1.79
CA LEU A 37 11.53 4.06 1.26
C LEU A 37 12.81 3.75 2.03
N GLU A 38 13.59 4.78 2.41
CA GLU A 38 14.81 4.63 3.21
C GLU A 38 14.52 4.02 4.58
N LYS A 39 13.41 4.40 5.23
CA LYS A 39 12.98 3.83 6.52
C LYS A 39 12.35 2.45 6.39
N ASN A 40 11.85 2.08 5.21
CA ASN A 40 11.10 0.84 4.98
C ASN A 40 11.65 0.09 3.76
N PRO A 41 12.95 -0.26 3.75
CA PRO A 41 13.61 -0.82 2.58
C PRO A 41 12.99 -2.17 2.22
N GLY A 42 12.62 -2.33 0.95
CA GLY A 42 12.06 -3.59 0.43
C GLY A 42 10.67 -3.96 0.96
N LEU A 43 9.94 -3.04 1.59
CA LEU A 43 8.58 -3.28 2.10
C LEU A 43 7.48 -2.77 1.18
N SER A 44 7.83 -2.18 0.04
CA SER A 44 6.88 -1.60 -0.92
C SER A 44 6.98 -2.26 -2.28
N LEU A 45 5.85 -2.43 -2.96
CA LEU A 45 5.73 -3.22 -4.18
C LEU A 45 4.93 -2.47 -5.24
N LEU A 46 5.32 -2.66 -6.49
CA LEU A 46 4.51 -2.35 -7.65
C LEU A 46 4.26 -3.60 -8.51
N ALA A 47 3.18 -3.56 -9.26
CA ALA A 47 2.81 -4.55 -10.27
C ALA A 47 2.87 -3.91 -11.65
N GLU A 48 3.49 -4.61 -12.59
CA GLU A 48 3.65 -4.16 -13.98
C GLU A 48 2.95 -5.12 -14.93
N ASP A 49 2.28 -4.57 -15.94
CA ASP A 49 1.80 -5.32 -17.09
C ASP A 49 2.26 -4.65 -18.38
N ASN A 50 3.00 -5.40 -19.21
CA ASN A 50 3.64 -4.91 -20.43
C ASN A 50 4.42 -3.59 -20.24
N GLY A 51 5.18 -3.49 -19.13
CA GLY A 51 5.98 -2.31 -18.80
C GLY A 51 5.21 -1.14 -18.17
N ASN A 52 3.90 -1.24 -18.00
CA ASN A 52 3.08 -0.21 -17.37
C ASN A 52 2.78 -0.57 -15.90
N ILE A 53 2.86 0.42 -15.01
CA ILE A 53 2.40 0.25 -13.63
C ILE A 53 0.88 0.08 -13.63
N VAL A 54 0.41 -1.03 -13.07
CA VAL A 54 -1.01 -1.37 -12.98
C VAL A 54 -1.48 -1.55 -11.54
N GLY A 55 -0.55 -1.53 -10.58
CA GLY A 55 -0.88 -1.49 -9.17
C GLY A 55 0.31 -1.23 -8.27
N THR A 56 0.04 -0.70 -7.08
CA THR A 56 1.04 -0.37 -6.07
C THR A 56 0.53 -0.75 -4.69
N VAL A 57 1.45 -0.99 -3.76
CA VAL A 57 1.19 -1.03 -2.34
C VAL A 57 2.45 -0.63 -1.58
N LEU A 58 2.31 0.31 -0.65
CA LEU A 58 3.37 0.73 0.25
C LEU A 58 3.20 0.05 1.60
N GLY A 59 4.24 -0.66 2.04
CA GLY A 59 4.30 -1.25 3.38
C GLY A 59 5.29 -0.47 4.25
N SER A 60 4.95 -0.30 5.53
CA SER A 60 5.88 0.24 6.52
C SER A 60 5.73 -0.40 7.88
N TYR A 61 6.75 -0.27 8.73
CA TYR A 61 6.80 -0.80 10.08
C TYR A 61 7.45 0.20 11.02
N ASP A 62 6.86 0.45 12.18
CA ASP A 62 7.36 1.41 13.18
C ASP A 62 8.08 0.76 14.36
N GLY A 63 8.33 -0.56 14.31
CA GLY A 63 8.87 -1.33 15.44
C GLY A 63 7.80 -1.91 16.36
N ARG A 64 6.51 -1.63 16.13
CA ARG A 64 5.38 -2.15 16.92
C ARG A 64 4.27 -2.74 16.06
N ARG A 65 3.88 -2.04 14.98
CA ARG A 65 2.82 -2.48 14.06
C ARG A 65 3.15 -2.12 12.62
N GLY A 66 2.62 -2.90 11.70
CA GLY A 66 2.72 -2.63 10.27
C GLY A 66 1.64 -1.68 9.79
N TYR A 67 1.90 -1.08 8.64
CA TYR A 67 0.97 -0.20 7.94
C TYR A 67 0.96 -0.58 6.46
N ILE A 68 -0.22 -0.47 5.85
CA ILE A 68 -0.42 -0.61 4.41
C ILE A 68 -1.01 0.70 3.91
N GLN A 69 -0.33 1.33 2.96
CA GLN A 69 -0.71 2.60 2.36
C GLN A 69 -0.63 2.49 0.84
N LYS A 70 -1.28 3.41 0.12
CA LYS A 70 -1.24 3.49 -1.35
C LYS A 70 -1.46 2.15 -2.06
N LEU A 71 -2.42 1.36 -1.55
CA LEU A 71 -2.96 0.22 -2.25
C LEU A 71 -3.83 0.73 -3.41
N VAL A 72 -3.22 0.91 -4.57
CA VAL A 72 -3.86 1.47 -5.76
C VAL A 72 -3.78 0.45 -6.87
N VAL A 73 -4.90 0.23 -7.57
CA VAL A 73 -4.96 -0.64 -8.74
C VAL A 73 -5.57 0.14 -9.88
N ASP A 74 -4.95 0.05 -11.05
CA ASP A 74 -5.45 0.62 -12.30
C ASP A 74 -6.91 0.21 -12.53
N LYS A 75 -7.75 1.14 -12.99
CA LYS A 75 -9.19 0.90 -13.15
C LYS A 75 -9.49 -0.31 -14.05
N ALA A 76 -8.74 -0.53 -15.12
CA ALA A 76 -8.93 -1.67 -16.04
C ALA A 76 -8.44 -3.01 -15.44
N HIS A 77 -7.67 -2.96 -14.35
CA HIS A 77 -7.12 -4.14 -13.66
C HIS A 77 -7.87 -4.47 -12.36
N ARG A 78 -8.86 -3.65 -11.96
CA ARG A 78 -9.70 -3.91 -10.79
C ARG A 78 -10.58 -5.15 -11.01
N ARG A 79 -11.01 -5.76 -9.91
CA ARG A 79 -11.88 -6.96 -9.87
C ARG A 79 -11.29 -8.23 -10.50
N LYS A 80 -10.00 -8.22 -10.85
CA LYS A 80 -9.23 -9.36 -11.38
C LYS A 80 -8.29 -10.02 -10.35
N GLY A 81 -8.47 -9.73 -9.06
CA GLY A 81 -7.66 -10.29 -7.97
C GLY A 81 -6.34 -9.54 -7.66
N LEU A 82 -5.89 -8.61 -8.51
CA LEU A 82 -4.60 -7.92 -8.34
C LEU A 82 -4.44 -7.21 -6.99
N GLY A 83 -5.48 -6.53 -6.50
CA GLY A 83 -5.43 -5.86 -5.20
C GLY A 83 -5.20 -6.83 -4.03
N GLN A 84 -5.83 -8.01 -4.06
CA GLN A 84 -5.63 -9.04 -3.03
C GLN A 84 -4.22 -9.62 -3.09
N GLU A 85 -3.69 -9.82 -4.30
CA GLU A 85 -2.33 -10.32 -4.50
C GLU A 85 -1.27 -9.32 -4.00
N LEU A 86 -1.45 -8.01 -4.25
CA LEU A 86 -0.60 -6.95 -3.70
C LEU A 86 -0.60 -6.98 -2.17
N VAL A 87 -1.79 -7.04 -1.54
CA VAL A 87 -1.92 -7.12 -0.07
C VAL A 87 -1.24 -8.37 0.48
N ARG A 88 -1.46 -9.53 -0.15
CA ARG A 88 -0.84 -10.79 0.28
C ARG A 88 0.69 -10.72 0.22
N ARG A 89 1.25 -10.10 -0.82
CA ARG A 89 2.70 -9.96 -0.99
C ARG A 89 3.31 -8.96 0.00
N VAL A 90 2.67 -7.81 0.21
CA VAL A 90 3.19 -6.83 1.18
C VAL A 90 3.14 -7.37 2.60
N ILE A 91 2.10 -8.13 2.96
CA ILE A 91 2.02 -8.81 4.27
C ILE A 91 3.18 -9.79 4.44
N LYS A 92 3.52 -10.58 3.41
CA LYS A 92 4.68 -11.49 3.48
C LYS A 92 5.99 -10.73 3.73
N LYS A 93 6.20 -9.58 3.10
CA LYS A 93 7.36 -8.72 3.35
C LYS A 93 7.36 -8.11 4.76
N LEU A 94 6.21 -7.65 5.23
CA LEU A 94 6.07 -7.14 6.60
C LEU A 94 6.38 -8.23 7.65
N GLN A 95 5.97 -9.48 7.39
CA GLN A 95 6.30 -10.61 8.26
C GLN A 95 7.81 -10.87 8.36
N THR A 96 8.60 -10.64 7.30
CA THR A 96 10.06 -10.85 7.37
C THR A 96 10.78 -9.85 8.28
N VAL A 97 10.15 -8.72 8.58
CA VAL A 97 10.67 -7.71 9.53
C VAL A 97 9.96 -7.76 10.90
N GLY A 98 9.24 -8.85 11.18
CA GLY A 98 8.64 -9.12 12.49
C GLY A 98 7.28 -8.48 12.74
N VAL A 99 6.61 -7.95 11.70
CA VAL A 99 5.25 -7.42 11.86
C VAL A 99 4.27 -8.55 12.18
N THR A 100 3.57 -8.42 13.30
CA THR A 100 2.52 -9.35 13.74
C THR A 100 1.11 -8.74 13.75
N TYR A 101 1.00 -7.42 13.62
CA TYR A 101 -0.26 -6.70 13.69
C TYR A 101 -0.29 -5.52 12.70
N ILE A 102 -1.39 -5.40 11.93
CA ILE A 102 -1.61 -4.35 10.92
C ILE A 102 -3.05 -3.84 11.08
N PRO A 103 -3.29 -2.76 11.84
CA PRO A 103 -4.60 -2.13 11.88
C PRO A 103 -4.82 -1.29 10.61
N ILE A 104 -6.03 -1.31 10.08
CA ILE A 104 -6.46 -0.46 8.97
C ILE A 104 -7.82 0.15 9.29
N THR A 105 -8.03 1.38 8.82
CA THR A 105 -9.34 2.04 8.81
C THR A 105 -9.77 2.15 7.37
N VAL A 106 -10.97 1.66 7.06
CA VAL A 106 -11.47 1.56 5.69
C VAL A 106 -12.93 1.96 5.63
N GLU A 107 -13.37 2.42 4.46
CA GLU A 107 -14.79 2.63 4.20
C GLU A 107 -15.55 1.28 4.24
N LYS A 108 -16.81 1.33 4.67
CA LYS A 108 -17.64 0.13 4.90
C LYS A 108 -17.79 -0.75 3.63
N ASN A 109 -17.84 -0.13 2.45
CA ASN A 109 -17.91 -0.82 1.16
C ASN A 109 -16.64 -1.64 0.82
N LEU A 110 -15.49 -1.34 1.46
CA LEU A 110 -14.23 -2.06 1.27
C LEU A 110 -14.05 -3.24 2.23
N LEU A 111 -14.93 -3.41 3.24
CA LEU A 111 -14.84 -4.52 4.20
C LEU A 111 -14.75 -5.90 3.51
N PRO A 112 -15.60 -6.25 2.53
CA PRO A 112 -15.52 -7.57 1.89
C PRO A 112 -14.21 -7.80 1.13
N PHE A 113 -13.54 -6.74 0.68
CA PHE A 113 -12.24 -6.84 0.05
C PHE A 113 -11.14 -7.17 1.08
N TYR A 114 -11.11 -6.46 2.21
CA TYR A 114 -10.10 -6.68 3.25
C TYR A 114 -10.33 -7.98 4.02
N GLU A 115 -11.58 -8.42 4.22
CA GLU A 115 -11.87 -9.74 4.80
C GLU A 115 -11.29 -10.89 3.96
N LYS A 116 -11.38 -10.79 2.63
CA LYS A 116 -10.74 -11.73 1.69
C LYS A 116 -9.22 -11.67 1.74
N CYS A 117 -8.64 -10.55 2.17
CA CYS A 117 -7.21 -10.42 2.40
C CYS A 117 -6.78 -10.95 3.79
N GLY A 118 -7.70 -11.46 4.61
CA GLY A 118 -7.44 -12.02 5.93
C GLY A 118 -7.64 -11.05 7.09
N PHE A 119 -8.05 -9.81 6.84
CA PHE A 119 -8.39 -8.87 7.90
C PHE A 119 -9.69 -9.27 8.59
N ARG A 120 -9.87 -8.79 9.82
CA ARG A 120 -11.07 -9.00 10.62
C ARG A 120 -11.50 -7.67 11.22
N VAL A 121 -12.81 -7.47 11.30
CA VAL A 121 -13.39 -6.32 12.00
C VAL A 121 -13.06 -6.44 13.49
N THR A 122 -12.53 -5.37 14.07
CA THR A 122 -12.27 -5.27 15.51
C THR A 122 -12.90 -4.00 16.07
N GLU A 123 -13.13 -3.99 17.38
CA GLU A 123 -13.54 -2.78 18.09
C GLU A 123 -12.32 -1.86 18.25
N GLN A 124 -12.39 -0.65 17.70
CA GLN A 124 -11.38 0.39 17.88
C GLN A 124 -12.06 1.70 18.28
N ILE A 125 -11.43 2.42 19.20
CA ILE A 125 -11.85 3.76 19.60
C ILE A 125 -10.75 4.72 19.15
N ALA A 126 -11.10 5.73 18.37
CA ALA A 126 -10.19 6.76 17.90
C ALA A 126 -10.40 8.07 18.67
N LEU A 127 -9.32 8.75 19.00
CA LEU A 127 -9.35 10.13 19.50
C LEU A 127 -8.90 11.06 18.37
N ASN A 128 -9.77 11.99 17.98
CA ASN A 128 -9.37 13.09 17.09
C ASN A 128 -8.76 14.19 17.95
N ILE A 129 -7.49 14.50 17.71
CA ILE A 129 -6.81 15.65 18.31
C ILE A 129 -6.89 16.78 17.29
N ASN A 130 -7.63 17.85 17.62
CA ASN A 130 -7.61 19.06 16.81
C ASN A 130 -6.30 19.78 17.09
N ILE A 131 -5.46 19.91 16.05
CA ILE A 131 -4.22 20.71 16.08
C ILE A 131 -4.46 21.97 15.26
#